data_AF-A0A819C1H0-F1
#
_entry.id   AF-A0A819C1H0-F1
#
_cell.length_a   1.000
_cell.length_b   1.000
_cell.length_c   1.000
_cell.angle_alpha   90.00
_cell.angle_beta   90.00
_cell.angle_gamma   90.00
#
_symmetry.space_group_name_H-M   'P 1'
#
loop_
_entity.id
_entity.type
_entity.pdbx_description
1 polymer ?
#
loop_
_entity_poly.entity_id
_entity_poly.type
_entity_poly.pdbx_seq_one_letter_code
_entity_poly.pdbx_strand_id
1 'polypeptide(L)' 'MTHLMMCCSAPLPESIHRRWYEITGHHLLERYGMIECGTVGRPMPGVTIRIARESTISPMGHEPLVEADSDNTKVET' A
#
# COMPACT_ATOMS: atom_id res chain seq x y z
N MET A 1 -12.02 -6.34 24.81
CA MET A 1 -10.98 -5.33 24.54
C MET A 1 -10.40 -5.64 23.17
N THR A 2 -10.77 -4.88 22.16
CA THR A 2 -10.31 -5.07 20.76
C THR A 2 -9.04 -4.23 20.56
N HIS A 3 -7.89 -4.88 20.43
CA HIS A 3 -6.57 -4.21 20.39
C HIS A 3 -6.14 -3.78 18.98
N LEU A 4 -6.89 -4.12 17.93
CA LEU A 4 -6.61 -3.72 16.56
C LEU A 4 -7.91 -3.65 15.75
N MET A 5 -8.09 -2.55 15.02
CA MET A 5 -9.18 -2.39 14.04
C MET A 5 -8.59 -1.93 12.70
N MET A 6 -9.04 -2.54 11.61
CA MET A 6 -8.53 -2.31 10.25
C MET A 6 -9.67 -2.12 9.26
N CYS A 7 -9.49 -1.22 8.29
CA CYS A 7 -10.37 -1.05 7.13
C CYS A 7 -9.63 -1.48 5.86
N CYS A 8 -10.28 -2.32 5.04
CA CYS A 8 -9.65 -2.91 3.85
C CYS A 8 -10.38 -2.67 2.51
N SER A 9 -11.57 -2.07 2.48
CA SER A 9 -12.43 -2.10 1.27
C SER A 9 -12.56 -0.78 0.51
N ALA A 10 -12.18 0.35 1.11
CA ALA A 10 -12.28 1.66 0.47
C ALA A 10 -11.24 2.62 1.07
N PRO A 11 -10.79 3.65 0.32
CA PRO A 11 -9.99 4.72 0.89
C PRO A 11 -10.71 5.32 2.09
N LEU A 12 -10.05 5.32 3.24
CA LEU A 12 -10.60 5.90 4.45
C LEU A 12 -10.37 7.42 4.38
N PRO A 13 -11.42 8.25 4.34
CA PRO A 13 -11.24 9.69 4.31
C PRO A 13 -10.62 10.17 5.63
N GLU A 14 -9.68 11.12 5.57
CA GLU A 14 -9.00 11.69 6.74
C GLU A 14 -9.99 12.20 7.81
N SER A 15 -11.10 12.80 7.38
CA SER A 15 -12.16 13.29 8.26
C SER A 15 -12.79 12.18 9.11
N ILE A 16 -12.94 10.97 8.54
CA ILE A 16 -13.48 9.80 9.23
C ILE A 16 -12.42 9.19 10.15
N HIS A 17 -11.16 9.12 9.72
CA HIS A 17 -10.06 8.65 10.55
C HIS A 17 -9.90 9.49 11.82
N ARG A 18 -9.91 10.82 11.67
CA ARG A 18 -9.82 11.77 12.78
C ARG A 18 -11.02 11.65 13.72
N ARG A 19 -12.23 11.56 13.17
CA ARG A 19 -13.45 11.42 13.97
C ARG A 19 -13.47 10.10 14.75
N TRP A 20 -12.96 9.03 14.17
CA TRP A 20 -12.81 7.74 14.84
C TRP A 20 -11.86 7.82 16.03
N TYR A 21 -10.71 8.49 15.86
CA TYR A 21 -9.76 8.72 16.95
C TYR A 21 -10.37 9.59 18.07
N GLU A 22 -11.09 10.65 17.73
CA GLU A 22 -11.76 11.52 18.73
C GLU A 22 -12.78 10.77 19.60
N ILE A 23 -13.51 9.82 19.01
CA ILE A 23 -14.57 9.08 19.71
C ILE A 23 -13.99 7.89 20.49
N THR A 24 -13.00 7.20 19.93
CA THR A 24 -12.53 5.91 20.46
C THR A 24 -11.18 5.98 21.15
N GLY A 25 -10.37 7.01 20.88
CA GLY A 25 -8.96 7.09 21.30
C GLY A 25 -8.01 6.14 20.56
N HIS A 26 -8.48 5.43 19.53
CA HIS A 26 -7.71 4.44 18.79
C HIS A 26 -7.44 4.89 17.36
N HIS A 27 -6.22 4.62 16.87
CA HIS A 27 -5.88 4.83 15.46
C HIS A 27 -6.39 3.67 14.61
N LEU A 28 -7.12 3.98 13.54
CA LEU A 28 -7.49 2.98 12.54
C LEU A 28 -6.31 2.77 11.59
N LEU A 29 -5.95 1.51 11.33
CA LEU A 29 -4.89 1.20 10.37
C LEU A 29 -5.51 1.09 8.98
N GLU A 30 -5.11 2.00 8.09
CA GLU A 30 -5.45 1.93 6.66
C GLU A 30 -4.57 0.89 5.97
N ARG A 31 -5.21 -0.12 5.38
CA ARG A 31 -4.55 -1.10 4.55
C ARG A 31 -5.39 -1.30 3.29
N TYR A 32 -4.97 -0.68 2.20
CA TYR A 32 -5.55 -0.94 0.89
C TYR A 32 -5.26 -2.38 0.51
N GLY A 33 -6.24 -3.17 0.13
CA GLY A 33 -5.97 -4.51 -0.37
C GLY A 33 -7.01 -4.93 -1.39
N MET A 34 -6.57 -5.60 -2.45
CA MET A 34 -7.47 -6.39 -3.27
C MET A 34 -7.57 -7.78 -2.67
N ILE A 35 -8.71 -8.45 -2.81
CA ILE A 35 -8.93 -9.79 -2.23
C ILE A 35 -7.83 -10.75 -2.73
N GLU A 36 -7.40 -10.55 -3.97
CA GLU A 36 -6.36 -11.32 -4.66
C GLU A 36 -4.93 -10.96 -4.25
N CYS A 37 -4.68 -9.74 -3.77
CA CYS A 37 -3.31 -9.23 -3.49
C CYS A 37 -3.01 -9.03 -2.00
N GLY A 38 -3.99 -9.23 -1.12
CA GLY A 38 -3.86 -8.89 0.30
C GLY A 38 -3.64 -7.39 0.50
N THR A 39 -3.13 -6.99 1.67
CA THR A 39 -2.94 -5.58 2.02
C THR A 39 -1.65 -5.01 1.44
N VAL A 40 -1.75 -3.93 0.68
CA VAL A 40 -0.69 -3.03 0.24
C VAL A 40 0.02 -2.45 1.47
N GLY A 41 1.33 -2.68 1.51
CA GLY A 41 2.23 -2.29 2.58
C GLY A 41 3.66 -2.57 2.15
N ARG A 42 4.59 -2.69 3.11
CA ARG A 42 5.94 -3.15 2.78
C ARG A 42 5.86 -4.55 2.14
N PRO A 43 6.62 -4.81 1.06
CA PRO A 43 6.79 -6.16 0.54
C PRO A 43 7.19 -7.12 1.66
N MET A 44 6.75 -8.38 1.55
CA MET A 44 7.24 -9.41 2.47
C MET A 44 8.75 -9.62 2.27
N PRO A 45 9.50 -10.06 3.29
CA PRO A 45 10.91 -10.38 3.16
C PRO A 45 11.16 -11.33 1.98
N GLY A 46 12.01 -10.92 1.04
CA GLY A 46 12.33 -11.67 -0.18
C GLY A 46 11.38 -11.44 -1.36
N VAL A 47 10.39 -10.55 -1.25
CA VAL A 47 9.51 -10.15 -2.35
C VAL A 47 9.93 -8.76 -2.84
N THR A 48 10.17 -8.64 -4.15
CA THR A 48 10.43 -7.36 -4.82
C THR A 48 9.21 -6.96 -5.65
N ILE A 49 8.72 -5.75 -5.44
CA ILE A 49 7.57 -5.18 -6.17
C ILE A 49 8.08 -4.05 -7.06
N ARG A 50 7.55 -3.98 -8.29
CA ARG A 50 7.86 -2.89 -9.23
C ARG A 50 6.58 -2.18 -9.68
N ILE A 51 6.61 -0.86 -9.69
CA ILE A 51 5.61 -0.04 -10.40
C ILE A 51 6.21 0.26 -11.76
N ALA A 52 5.59 -0.22 -12.82
CA ALA A 52 6.03 -0.02 -14.19
C ALA A 52 4.97 0.72 -15.01
N ARG A 53 5.41 1.57 -15.95
CA ARG A 53 4.55 2.12 -16.99
C ARG A 53 4.58 1.23 -18.22
N GLU A 54 3.48 1.15 -18.93
CA GLU A 54 3.47 0.53 -20.25
C GLU A 54 4.28 1.38 -21.24
N SER A 55 5.16 0.72 -21.99
CA SER A 55 6.06 1.37 -22.94
C SER A 55 6.25 0.47 -24.15
N THR A 56 5.78 0.95 -25.30
CA THR A 56 5.98 0.31 -26.61
C THR A 56 7.45 0.36 -27.08
N ILE A 57 8.28 1.11 -26.37
CA ILE A 57 9.70 1.33 -26.69
C ILE A 57 10.59 0.36 -25.90
N SER A 58 10.13 -0.11 -24.73
CA SER A 58 10.86 -1.08 -23.92
C SER A 58 10.79 -2.47 -24.57
N PRO A 59 11.91 -3.21 -24.68
CA PRO A 59 11.91 -4.58 -25.18
C PRO A 59 11.06 -5.55 -24.32
N MET A 60 10.71 -5.16 -23.09
CA MET A 60 9.80 -5.92 -22.22
C MET A 60 8.34 -5.43 -22.26
N GLY A 61 8.00 -4.41 -23.07
CA GLY A 61 6.67 -3.81 -23.13
C GLY A 61 6.29 -2.92 -21.94
N HIS A 62 7.11 -2.93 -20.89
CA HIS A 62 6.94 -2.11 -19.69
C HIS A 62 8.29 -1.52 -19.26
N GLU A 63 8.24 -0.34 -18.64
CA GLU A 63 9.40 0.38 -18.11
C GLU A 63 9.20 0.58 -16.60
N PRO A 64 10.09 0.04 -15.74
CA PRO A 64 9.99 0.21 -14.30
C PRO A 64 10.25 1.66 -13.91
N LEU A 65 9.42 2.21 -13.03
CA LEU A 65 9.53 3.55 -12.46
C LEU A 65 10.00 3.50 -10.99
N VAL A 66 9.51 2.49 -10.26
CA VAL A 66 9.82 2.31 -8.84
C VAL A 66 10.04 0.82 -8.58
N GLU A 67 11.08 0.50 -7.82
CA GLU A 67 11.34 -0.84 -7.28
C GLU A 67 11.38 -0.76 -5.75
N ALA A 68 10.67 -1.66 -5.08
CA ALA A 68 10.63 -1.74 -3.63
C ALA A 68 10.81 -3.18 -3.15
N ASP A 69 11.61 -3.34 -2.09
CA ASP A 69 11.76 -4.59 -1.33
C ASP A 69 11.34 -4.38 0.14
N SER A 70 11.60 -5.35 1.01
CA SER A 70 11.26 -5.28 2.44
C SER A 70 11.93 -4.12 3.20
N ASP A 71 13.06 -3.64 2.70
CA ASP A 71 14.00 -2.77 3.43
C ASP A 71 14.22 -1.42 2.72
N ASN A 72 14.09 -1.35 1.40
CA ASN A 72 14.42 -0.20 0.58
C ASN A 72 13.41 0.04 -0.55
N THR A 73 13.18 1.32 -0.84
CA THR A 73 12.46 1.79 -2.03
C THR A 73 13.44 2.58 -2.90
N LYS A 74 13.62 2.16 -4.16
CA LYS A 74 14.40 2.88 -5.18
C LYS A 74 13.45 3.46 -6.21
N VAL A 75 13.50 4.78 -6.38
CA VAL A 75 12.75 5.51 -7.41
C VAL A 75 13.75 5.87 -8.51
N GLU A 76 13.57 5.30 -9.70
CA GLU A 76 14.33 5.74 -10.87
C GLU A 76 13.61 6.98 -11.43
N THR A 77 14.22 8.16 -11.26
CA THR A 77 13.72 9.44 -11.82
C THR A 77 14.34 9.69 -13.18
#